data_AF-A0A3D1S3H6-F1
#
_entry.id   AF-A0A3D1S3H6-F1
#
_cell.length_a   1.000
_cell.length_b   1.000
_cell.length_c   1.000
_cell.angle_alpha   90.00
_cell.angle_beta   90.00
_cell.angle_gamma   90.00
#
_symmetry.space_group_name_H-M   'P 1'
#
loop_
_entity.id
_entity.type
_entity.pdbx_description
1 polymer ?
#
loop_
_entity_poly.entity_id
_entity_poly.type
_entity_poly.pdbx_seq_one_letter_code
_entity_poly.pdbx_strand_id
1 'polypeptide(L)'
;MQSTDATTSFREHSFRQIILLDGSWRKTHKIWMQHPQLHTIPALTFAQAEATKYRIRKANKPNSMSTIEACAYTLEQLYDMDCSALHQLLAGMQRHWERFAPNGTNN
;
A
#
# COMPACT_ATOMS: atom_id res chain seq x y z
N MET A 1 14.76 -1.85 36.17
CA MET A 1 14.80 -1.62 34.71
C MET A 1 13.78 -2.55 34.06
N GLN A 2 12.56 -2.08 33.86
CA GLN A 2 11.57 -2.80 33.05
C GLN A 2 11.61 -2.17 31.67
N SER A 3 12.03 -2.96 30.68
CA SER A 3 12.03 -2.61 29.27
C SER A 3 10.60 -2.65 28.76
N THR A 4 10.02 -1.49 28.46
CA THR A 4 8.72 -1.36 27.80
C THR A 4 8.88 -1.61 26.29
N ASP A 5 8.77 -2.87 25.88
CA ASP A 5 8.45 -3.20 24.48
C ASP A 5 6.95 -2.99 24.29
N ALA A 6 6.58 -1.79 23.83
CA ALA A 6 5.22 -1.47 23.43
C ALA A 6 4.91 -2.13 22.07
N THR A 7 4.82 -3.45 22.04
CA THR A 7 4.12 -4.15 20.96
C THR A 7 2.63 -3.92 21.18
N THR A 8 2.13 -2.80 20.65
CA THR A 8 0.69 -2.50 20.63
C THR A 8 -0.01 -3.67 19.95
N SER A 9 -0.67 -4.53 20.74
CA SER A 9 -1.44 -5.64 20.20
C SER A 9 -2.66 -5.08 19.47
N PHE A 10 -2.61 -5.05 18.14
CA PHE A 10 -3.74 -4.67 17.31
C PHE A 10 -4.84 -5.71 17.51
N ARG A 11 -5.98 -5.29 18.06
CA ARG A 11 -7.17 -6.14 18.11
C ARG A 11 -7.85 -6.10 16.75
N GLU A 12 -8.14 -7.28 16.20
CA GLU A 12 -8.96 -7.44 14.99
C GLU A 12 -10.21 -6.55 15.12
N HIS A 13 -10.47 -5.72 14.10
CA HIS A 13 -11.60 -4.79 13.99
C HIS A 13 -11.58 -3.51 14.85
N SER A 14 -10.43 -3.07 15.40
CA SER A 14 -10.40 -1.81 16.18
C SER A 14 -10.47 -0.53 15.33
N PHE A 15 -10.14 -0.60 14.04
CA PHE A 15 -10.13 0.56 13.16
C PHE A 15 -11.43 0.61 12.36
N ARG A 16 -12.11 1.75 12.34
CA ARG A 16 -13.33 1.94 11.52
C ARG A 16 -13.05 2.63 10.20
N GLN A 17 -11.87 3.23 10.08
CA GLN A 17 -11.48 4.09 8.96
C GLN A 17 -10.00 3.91 8.69
N ILE A 18 -9.67 3.83 7.41
CA ILE A 18 -8.29 3.75 6.93
C ILE A 18 -8.10 4.89 5.95
N ILE A 19 -7.03 5.65 6.14
CA ILE A 19 -6.65 6.75 5.25
C ILE A 19 -5.42 6.29 4.48
N LEU A 20 -5.54 6.23 3.16
CA LEU A 20 -4.41 5.99 2.26
C LEU A 20 -4.04 7.30 1.58
N LEU A 21 -2.77 7.69 1.66
CA LEU A 21 -2.26 8.83 0.92
C LEU A 21 -1.82 8.36 -0.47
N ASP A 22 -2.52 8.80 -1.51
CA ASP A 22 -2.21 8.42 -2.90
C ASP A 22 -1.25 9.40 -3.57
N GLY A 23 -0.26 8.86 -4.28
CA GLY A 23 0.69 9.63 -5.07
C GLY A 23 2.09 9.03 -5.08
N SER A 24 3.05 9.75 -5.68
CA SER A 24 4.45 9.35 -5.55
C SER A 24 4.94 9.53 -4.12
N TRP A 25 5.95 8.75 -3.71
CA TRP A 25 6.57 8.84 -2.38
C TRP A 25 6.87 10.27 -1.94
N ARG A 26 7.41 11.10 -2.86
CA ARG A 26 7.71 12.52 -2.57
C ARG A 26 6.43 13.34 -2.30
N LYS A 27 5.36 13.07 -3.06
CA LYS A 27 4.07 13.78 -2.89
C LYS A 27 3.37 13.35 -1.61
N THR A 28 3.30 12.05 -1.33
CA THR A 28 2.63 11.52 -0.13
C THR A 28 3.38 11.93 1.15
N HIS A 29 4.72 11.89 1.13
CA HIS A 29 5.52 12.43 2.23
C HIS A 29 5.31 13.93 2.44
N LYS A 30 5.19 14.71 1.35
CA LYS A 30 4.87 16.14 1.47
C LYS A 30 3.50 16.36 2.12
N ILE A 31 2.47 15.61 1.71
CA ILE A 31 1.13 15.66 2.33
C ILE A 31 1.24 15.33 3.82
N TRP A 32 1.89 14.23 4.19
CA TRP A 32 2.12 13.84 5.58
C TRP A 32 2.73 15.00 6.40
N MET A 33 3.84 15.56 5.93
CA MET A 33 4.54 16.66 6.62
C MET A 33 3.72 17.96 6.70
N GLN A 34 2.85 18.23 5.74
CA GLN A 34 2.04 19.46 5.67
C GLN A 34 0.77 19.41 6.52
N HIS A 35 0.37 18.23 6.98
CA HIS A 35 -0.85 18.05 7.77
C HIS A 35 -0.52 17.42 9.14
N PRO A 36 -0.07 18.23 10.13
CA PRO A 36 0.31 17.73 11.45
C PRO A 36 -0.80 16.94 12.16
N GLN A 37 -2.07 17.18 11.81
CA GLN A 37 -3.19 16.39 12.34
C GLN A 37 -3.12 14.91 11.95
N LEU A 38 -2.47 14.56 10.84
CA LEU A 38 -2.27 13.15 10.47
C LEU A 38 -1.32 12.43 11.42
N HIS A 39 -0.41 13.16 12.08
CA HIS A 39 0.54 12.57 13.02
C HIS A 39 -0.12 12.12 14.34
N THR A 40 -1.35 12.58 14.62
CA THR A 40 -2.12 12.13 15.79
C THR A 40 -2.87 10.82 15.52
N ILE A 41 -2.95 10.40 14.26
CA ILE A 41 -3.60 9.16 13.85
C ILE A 41 -2.59 8.01 13.95
N PRO A 42 -2.98 6.83 14.48
CA PRO A 42 -2.12 5.66 14.48
C PRO A 42 -1.63 5.31 13.06
N ALA A 43 -0.31 5.25 12.88
CA ALA A 43 0.29 4.85 11.61
C ALA A 43 0.42 3.33 11.55
N LEU A 44 0.02 2.76 10.41
CA LEU A 44 0.19 1.34 10.10
C LEU A 44 1.34 1.17 9.12
N THR A 45 2.21 0.21 9.40
CA THR A 45 3.31 -0.18 8.51
C THR A 45 3.27 -1.69 8.30
N PHE A 46 3.65 -2.14 7.11
CA PHE A 46 3.74 -3.56 6.80
C PHE A 46 5.13 -4.07 7.21
N ALA A 47 5.20 -4.96 8.21
CA ALA A 47 6.46 -5.55 8.64
C ALA A 47 7.10 -6.41 7.53
N GLN A 48 6.27 -7.16 6.81
CA GLN A 48 6.64 -7.92 5.62
C GLN A 48 5.55 -7.69 4.55
N ALA A 49 5.73 -6.66 3.73
CA ALA A 49 4.89 -6.48 2.55
C ALA A 49 5.25 -7.55 1.51
N GLU A 50 4.23 -8.09 0.83
CA GLU A 50 4.45 -8.91 -0.37
C GLU A 50 5.19 -8.10 -1.45
N ALA A 51 5.88 -8.82 -2.33
CA ALA A 51 6.46 -8.21 -3.52
C ALA A 51 5.35 -7.59 -4.37
N THR A 52 5.57 -6.36 -4.83
CA THR A 52 4.59 -5.68 -5.67
C THR A 52 4.37 -6.44 -7.00
N LYS A 53 3.11 -6.66 -7.32
CA LYS A 53 2.59 -7.18 -8.60
C LYS A 53 2.36 -6.03 -9.60
N TYR A 54 2.60 -4.78 -9.19
CA TYR A 54 2.53 -3.59 -10.05
C TYR A 54 3.76 -3.45 -10.95
N ARG A 55 3.56 -3.53 -12.27
CA ARG A 55 4.63 -3.61 -13.29
C ARG A 55 4.79 -2.38 -14.16
N ILE A 56 3.78 -1.49 -14.23
CA ILE A 56 3.78 -0.34 -15.15
C ILE A 56 4.95 0.62 -14.85
N ARG A 57 5.28 0.83 -13.57
CA ARG A 57 6.45 1.61 -13.18
C ARG A 57 7.28 0.80 -12.19
N LYS A 58 8.55 0.58 -12.51
CA LYS A 58 9.50 0.01 -11.55
C LYS A 58 9.65 0.97 -10.37
N ALA A 59 9.27 0.51 -9.19
CA ALA A 59 9.61 1.21 -7.97
C ALA A 59 11.09 0.95 -7.62
N ASN A 60 11.77 1.96 -7.08
CA ASN A 60 13.18 1.84 -6.69
C ASN A 60 13.39 0.88 -5.49
N LYS A 61 12.33 0.45 -4.81
CA LYS A 61 12.38 -0.51 -3.70
C LYS A 61 11.44 -1.69 -3.97
N PRO A 62 11.89 -2.94 -3.75
CA PRO A 62 11.11 -4.14 -4.04
C PRO A 62 9.78 -4.24 -3.26
N ASN A 63 9.70 -3.60 -2.10
CA ASN A 63 8.51 -3.63 -1.22
C ASN A 63 7.61 -2.39 -1.42
N SER A 64 7.69 -1.72 -2.57
CA SER A 64 6.83 -0.55 -2.84
C SER A 64 5.51 -1.00 -3.45
N MET A 65 4.51 -1.21 -2.61
CA MET A 65 3.15 -1.52 -3.05
C MET A 65 2.51 -0.30 -3.71
N SER A 66 1.72 -0.52 -4.76
CA SER A 66 0.78 0.47 -5.27
C SER A 66 -0.35 0.73 -4.26
N THR A 67 -1.08 1.84 -4.42
CA THR A 67 -2.19 2.20 -3.52
C THR A 67 -3.28 1.11 -3.50
N ILE A 68 -3.58 0.47 -4.64
CA ILE A 68 -4.55 -0.63 -4.71
C ILE A 68 -4.06 -1.85 -3.94
N GLU A 69 -2.78 -2.21 -4.08
CA GLU A 69 -2.19 -3.35 -3.34
C GLU A 69 -2.16 -3.08 -1.84
N ALA A 70 -1.74 -1.89 -1.42
CA ALA A 70 -1.72 -1.50 -0.02
C ALA A 70 -3.13 -1.53 0.60
N CYS A 71 -4.15 -1.11 -0.17
CA CYS A 71 -5.55 -1.19 0.24
C CYS A 71 -5.99 -2.66 0.42
N ALA A 72 -5.82 -3.49 -0.62
CA ALA A 72 -6.21 -4.90 -0.58
C ALA A 72 -5.53 -5.63 0.59
N TYR A 73 -4.22 -5.48 0.73
CA TYR A 73 -3.46 -6.12 1.80
C TYR A 73 -3.93 -5.66 3.19
N THR A 74 -4.22 -4.37 3.37
CA THR A 74 -4.73 -3.88 4.66
C THR A 74 -6.11 -4.48 4.99
N LEU A 75 -7.01 -4.55 4.01
CA LEU A 75 -8.36 -5.09 4.19
C LEU A 75 -8.34 -6.60 4.46
N GLU A 76 -7.51 -7.35 3.74
CA GLU A 76 -7.30 -8.78 3.95
C GLU A 76 -6.73 -9.06 5.35
N GLN A 77 -5.69 -8.33 5.77
CA GLN A 77 -5.00 -8.61 7.03
C GLN A 77 -5.75 -8.13 8.29
N LEU A 78 -6.49 -7.02 8.21
CA LEU A 78 -7.14 -6.43 9.39
C LEU A 78 -8.63 -6.73 9.52
N TYR A 79 -9.28 -7.14 8.42
CA TYR A 79 -10.74 -7.29 8.36
C TYR A 79 -11.19 -8.58 7.67
N ASP A 80 -10.26 -9.48 7.29
CA ASP A 80 -10.56 -10.75 6.63
C ASP A 80 -11.50 -10.60 5.41
N MET A 81 -11.30 -9.52 4.64
CA MET A 81 -12.14 -9.19 3.50
C MET A 81 -11.62 -9.82 2.21
N ASP A 82 -12.51 -10.43 1.42
CA ASP A 82 -12.19 -10.82 0.05
C ASP A 82 -11.93 -9.57 -0.82
N CYS A 83 -10.67 -9.40 -1.21
CA CYS A 83 -10.23 -8.30 -2.07
C CYS A 83 -9.93 -8.75 -3.51
N SER A 84 -10.46 -9.91 -3.95
CA SER A 84 -10.31 -10.43 -5.32
C SER A 84 -10.67 -9.39 -6.39
N ALA A 85 -11.70 -8.57 -6.16
CA ALA A 85 -12.09 -7.48 -7.06
C ALA A 85 -11.01 -6.39 -7.21
N LEU A 86 -10.29 -6.04 -6.13
CA LEU A 86 -9.19 -5.06 -6.19
C LEU A 86 -7.99 -5.62 -6.95
N HIS A 87 -7.68 -6.91 -6.75
CA HIS A 87 -6.64 -7.60 -7.50
C HIS A 87 -6.98 -7.69 -8.99
N GLN A 88 -8.24 -7.98 -9.33
CA GLN A 88 -8.74 -7.99 -10.71
C GLN A 88 -8.68 -6.60 -11.35
N LEU A 89 -9.04 -5.55 -10.61
CA LEU A 89 -8.93 -4.16 -11.05
C LEU A 89 -7.47 -3.80 -11.38
N LEU A 90 -6.53 -4.13 -10.49
CA LEU A 90 -5.10 -3.95 -10.72
C LEU A 90 -4.66 -4.68 -12.00
N ALA A 91 -5.02 -5.97 -12.13
CA ALA A 91 -4.68 -6.76 -13.30
C ALA A 91 -5.27 -6.17 -14.60
N GLY A 92 -6.52 -5.70 -14.58
CA GLY A 92 -7.19 -5.07 -15.71
C GLY A 92 -6.53 -3.75 -16.13
N MET A 93 -6.22 -2.88 -15.17
CA MET A 93 -5.49 -1.64 -15.41
C MET A 93 -4.12 -1.90 -16.04
N GLN A 94 -3.38 -2.89 -15.54
CA GLN A 94 -2.09 -3.25 -16.10
C GLN A 94 -2.19 -3.77 -17.53
N ARG A 95 -3.11 -4.68 -17.83
CA ARG A 95 -3.36 -5.15 -19.21
C ARG A 95 -3.70 -4.00 -20.15
N HIS A 96 -4.51 -3.04 -19.68
CA HIS A 96 -4.85 -1.87 -20.47
C HIS A 96 -3.61 -1.02 -20.80
N TRP A 97 -2.71 -0.83 -19.84
CA TRP A 97 -1.46 -0.08 -20.03
C TRP A 97 -0.41 -0.82 -20.85
N GLU A 98 -0.31 -2.14 -20.70
CA GLU A 98 0.60 -3.00 -21.48
C GLU A 98 0.31 -2.89 -22.99
N ARG A 99 -0.94 -2.66 -23.40
CA ARG A 99 -1.30 -2.36 -24.80
C ARG A 99 -0.64 -1.10 -25.35
N PHE A 100 -0.30 -0.13 -24.50
CA PHE A 100 0.36 1.11 -24.88
C PHE A 100 1.86 1.10 -24.60
N ALA A 101 2.38 0.03 -23.98
CA ALA A 101 3.81 -0.15 -23.85
C ALA A 101 4.39 -0.34 -25.25
N PRO A 102 5.47 0.39 -25.63
CA PRO A 102 6.12 0.15 -26.91
C PRO A 102 6.53 -1.32 -26.97
N ASN A 103 6.12 -2.03 -28.02
CA ASN A 103 6.56 -3.40 -28.29
C ASN A 103 8.06 -3.47 -28.04
N GLY A 104 8.49 -4.41 -27.19
CA GLY A 104 9.85 -4.47 -26.70
C GLY A 104 10.89 -4.25 -27.79
N THR A 105 11.78 -3.28 -27.56
CA THR A 105 13.11 -3.35 -28.15
C THR A 105 13.73 -4.66 -27.70
N ASN A 106 13.86 -5.60 -28.64
CA ASN A 106 14.71 -6.77 -28.54
C ASN A 106 16.06 -6.36 -27.93
N ASN A 107 16.49 -7.07 -26.89
CA ASN A 107 17.89 -7.18 -26.53
C ASN A 107 18.21 -8.66 -26.38
#